data_AF-A0A520CCE4-F1
#
_entry.id   AF-A0A520CCE4-F1
#
_cell.length_a   1.000
_cell.length_b   1.000
_cell.length_c   1.000
_cell.angle_alpha   90.00
_cell.angle_beta   90.00
_cell.angle_gamma   90.00
#
_symmetry.space_group_name_H-M   'P 1'
#
loop_
_entity.id
_entity.type
_entity.pdbx_description
1 polymer ?
#
loop_
_entity_poly.entity_id
_entity_poly.type
_entity_poly.pdbx_seq_one_letter_code
_entity_poly.pdbx_strand_id
1 'polypeptide(L)'
;MAQYEIDDIVRALREARHEWRDARKRSREPMGREFPSREAMEDIVEALKGALFPMRLGPPELRHESEDFYVGHTIDAALARLEAQARLELRYVARQHGTDDPQVDGEATHAVRAFGAELPLIRRLLDSDVLAAFQGDPAARSVDEVLLCYPGVLAMIHHRLAHALYRLGLPLLARIVAELAHAQTGIDIHPGAAIGAGFFIDHGTGVVIGETAVIGERVRVYQAVTLGAKGFPVDADGVLRKGLARHPVVEDDVVIYAGATILGRVTLGRGAVIGGNVWITHDVPAGASLTQASLQNGIQPRLGCVPADRV
;
A
#
# COMPACT_ATOMS: atom_id res chain seq x y z
N MET A 1 -38.82 33.09 -11.01
CA MET A 1 -38.43 32.25 -12.16
C MET A 1 -37.16 31.53 -11.76
N ALA A 2 -37.14 30.20 -11.79
CA ALA A 2 -35.94 29.45 -11.46
C ALA A 2 -34.83 29.80 -12.46
N GLN A 3 -33.70 30.27 -11.96
CA GLN A 3 -32.59 30.84 -12.73
C GLN A 3 -31.83 29.79 -13.57
N TYR A 4 -32.19 28.51 -13.44
CA TYR A 4 -31.55 27.37 -14.09
C TYR A 4 -32.61 26.35 -14.53
N GLU A 5 -32.51 25.84 -15.75
CA GLU A 5 -33.38 24.77 -16.28
C GLU A 5 -32.95 23.40 -15.74
N ILE A 6 -33.17 23.20 -14.45
CA ILE A 6 -32.73 22.00 -13.72
C ILE A 6 -33.31 20.71 -14.33
N ASP A 7 -34.57 20.74 -14.79
CA ASP A 7 -35.23 19.54 -15.34
C ASP A 7 -34.57 19.06 -16.64
N ASP A 8 -34.17 19.98 -17.51
CA ASP A 8 -33.47 19.66 -18.75
C ASP A 8 -32.04 19.15 -18.47
N ILE A 9 -31.35 19.75 -17.50
CA ILE A 9 -30.04 19.27 -17.04
C ILE A 9 -30.17 17.85 -16.48
N VAL A 10 -31.16 17.58 -15.63
CA VAL A 10 -31.39 16.25 -15.04
C VAL A 10 -31.72 15.22 -16.11
N ARG A 11 -32.51 15.58 -17.13
CA ARG A 11 -32.82 14.72 -18.28
C ARG A 11 -31.56 14.39 -19.07
N ALA A 12 -30.78 15.40 -19.48
CA ALA A 12 -29.53 15.20 -20.23
C ALA A 12 -28.52 14.35 -19.44
N LEU A 13 -28.38 14.59 -18.13
CA LEU A 13 -27.53 13.76 -17.27
C LEU A 13 -28.04 12.32 -17.16
N ARG A 14 -29.35 12.10 -17.21
CA ARG A 14 -29.95 10.75 -17.21
C ARG A 14 -29.64 10.03 -18.51
N GLU A 15 -29.78 10.70 -19.65
CA GLU A 15 -29.44 10.15 -20.97
C GLU A 15 -27.96 9.75 -21.04
N ALA A 16 -27.05 10.65 -20.63
CA ALA A 16 -25.62 10.35 -20.55
C ALA A 16 -25.31 9.13 -19.67
N ARG A 17 -26.02 8.95 -18.54
CA ARG A 17 -25.89 7.74 -17.69
C ARG A 17 -26.39 6.48 -18.40
N HIS A 18 -27.49 6.55 -19.13
CA HIS A 18 -28.02 5.40 -19.87
C HIS A 18 -27.10 4.99 -21.02
N GLU A 19 -26.63 5.95 -21.82
CA GLU A 19 -25.68 5.71 -22.91
C GLU A 19 -24.41 5.01 -22.41
N TRP A 20 -23.83 5.49 -21.30
CA TRP A 20 -22.64 4.87 -20.73
C TRP A 20 -22.91 3.45 -20.20
N ARG A 21 -24.06 3.22 -19.56
CA ARG A 21 -24.47 1.88 -19.07
C ARG A 21 -24.64 0.91 -20.23
N ASP A 22 -25.30 1.33 -21.30
CA ASP A 22 -25.52 0.52 -22.49
C ASP A 22 -24.20 0.16 -23.17
N ALA A 23 -23.30 1.15 -23.34
CA ALA A 23 -21.96 0.95 -23.90
C ALA A 23 -21.14 -0.06 -23.09
N ARG A 24 -21.41 -0.18 -21.78
CA ARG A 24 -20.75 -1.15 -20.89
C ARG A 24 -21.59 -2.39 -20.57
N LYS A 25 -22.70 -2.61 -21.27
CA LYS A 25 -23.64 -3.74 -21.07
C LYS A 25 -24.09 -3.88 -19.60
N ARG A 26 -24.36 -2.76 -18.92
CA ARG A 26 -24.80 -2.74 -17.51
C ARG A 26 -26.31 -2.67 -17.40
N SER A 27 -26.85 -3.23 -16.30
CA SER A 27 -28.27 -3.13 -16.00
C SER A 27 -28.72 -1.68 -15.85
N ARG A 28 -29.93 -1.40 -16.34
CA ARG A 28 -30.60 -0.10 -16.17
C ARG A 28 -31.44 -0.05 -14.90
N GLU A 29 -31.64 -1.19 -14.23
CA GLU A 29 -32.47 -1.27 -13.03
C GLU A 29 -31.79 -0.64 -11.82
N PRO A 30 -32.53 0.09 -10.96
CA PRO A 30 -32.02 0.61 -9.70
C PRO A 30 -31.91 -0.54 -8.70
N MET A 31 -30.82 -1.30 -8.81
CA MET A 31 -30.30 -2.09 -7.70
C MET A 31 -29.65 -1.11 -6.71
N GLY A 32 -29.52 -1.48 -5.43
CA GLY A 32 -28.83 -0.66 -4.43
C GLY A 32 -27.37 -0.35 -4.78
N ARG A 33 -26.56 0.06 -3.80
CA ARG A 33 -25.14 0.36 -4.07
C ARG A 33 -24.44 -0.86 -4.68
N GLU A 34 -23.81 -0.69 -5.85
CA GLU A 34 -23.16 -1.78 -6.59
C GLU A 34 -21.67 -1.94 -6.26
N PHE A 35 -21.06 -0.90 -5.69
CA PHE A 35 -19.61 -0.81 -5.51
C PHE A 35 -19.27 -0.42 -4.07
N PRO A 36 -18.11 -0.87 -3.58
CA PRO A 36 -17.55 -0.36 -2.34
C PRO A 36 -17.51 1.17 -2.29
N SER A 37 -17.66 1.72 -1.09
CA SER A 37 -17.55 3.14 -0.81
C SER A 37 -16.15 3.50 -0.36
N ARG A 38 -15.51 4.46 -1.06
CA ARG A 38 -14.25 5.05 -0.60
C ARG A 38 -14.38 5.65 0.81
N GLU A 39 -15.45 6.40 1.04
CA GLU A 39 -15.75 7.02 2.35
C GLU A 39 -15.92 5.97 3.46
N ALA A 40 -16.66 4.88 3.20
CA ALA A 40 -16.81 3.85 4.22
C ALA A 40 -15.48 3.13 4.50
N MET A 41 -14.63 2.96 3.49
CA MET A 41 -13.29 2.38 3.68
C MET A 41 -12.38 3.31 4.47
N GLU A 42 -12.48 4.63 4.28
CA GLU A 42 -11.77 5.62 5.09
C GLU A 42 -12.18 5.50 6.57
N ASP A 43 -13.49 5.48 6.86
CA ASP A 43 -14.00 5.29 8.22
C ASP A 43 -13.53 3.97 8.85
N ILE A 44 -13.54 2.88 8.08
CA ILE A 44 -13.07 1.56 8.54
C ILE A 44 -11.57 1.63 8.89
N VAL A 45 -10.75 2.23 8.03
CA VAL A 45 -9.31 2.34 8.26
C VAL A 45 -9.00 3.22 9.47
N GLU A 46 -9.68 4.35 9.64
CA GLU A 46 -9.52 5.20 10.83
C GLU A 46 -9.92 4.46 12.12
N ALA A 47 -11.01 3.70 12.10
CA ALA A 47 -11.41 2.86 13.23
C ALA A 47 -10.35 1.79 13.55
N LEU A 48 -9.83 1.08 12.54
CA LEU A 48 -8.79 0.08 12.75
C LEU A 48 -7.47 0.70 13.24
N LYS A 49 -7.08 1.86 12.72
CA LYS A 49 -5.92 2.63 13.21
C LYS A 49 -6.05 2.94 14.69
N GLY A 50 -7.20 3.48 15.09
CA GLY A 50 -7.51 3.75 16.49
C GLY A 50 -7.45 2.50 17.35
N ALA A 51 -8.06 1.38 16.91
CA ALA A 51 -8.04 0.14 17.67
C ALA A 51 -6.65 -0.52 17.77
N LEU A 52 -5.80 -0.37 16.75
CA LEU A 52 -4.43 -0.90 16.79
C LEU A 52 -3.53 -0.06 17.72
N PHE A 53 -3.78 1.25 17.82
CA PHE A 53 -2.99 2.16 18.65
C PHE A 53 -3.88 3.04 19.54
N PRO A 54 -4.67 2.45 20.46
CA PRO A 54 -5.78 3.12 21.14
C PRO A 54 -5.36 4.41 21.86
N MET A 55 -4.28 4.35 22.64
CA MET A 55 -3.82 5.50 23.43
C MET A 55 -3.00 6.53 22.64
N ARG A 56 -2.84 6.36 21.31
CA ARG A 56 -2.08 7.30 20.46
C ARG A 56 -2.90 7.81 19.28
N LEU A 57 -3.56 6.92 18.56
CA LEU A 57 -4.36 7.20 17.37
C LEU A 57 -5.87 7.01 17.60
N GLY A 58 -6.27 6.56 18.80
CA GLY A 58 -7.67 6.48 19.20
C GLY A 58 -8.23 7.83 19.67
N PRO A 59 -9.46 7.84 20.20
CA PRO A 59 -10.12 9.04 20.66
C PRO A 59 -9.32 9.77 21.75
N PRO A 60 -9.28 11.11 21.75
CA PRO A 60 -8.49 11.89 22.72
C PRO A 60 -8.97 11.74 24.17
N GLU A 61 -10.24 11.36 24.35
CA GLU A 61 -10.86 11.15 25.68
C GLU A 61 -10.70 9.72 26.20
N LEU A 62 -10.05 8.83 25.43
CA LEU A 62 -9.86 7.44 25.83
C LEU A 62 -8.95 7.35 27.05
N ARG A 63 -9.31 6.48 27.99
CA ARG A 63 -8.54 6.20 29.20
C ARG A 63 -8.18 4.73 29.26
N HIS A 64 -7.07 4.41 29.94
CA HIS A 64 -6.55 3.04 30.05
C HIS A 64 -7.58 2.07 30.65
N GLU A 65 -8.44 2.52 31.57
CA GLU A 65 -9.46 1.65 32.19
C GLU A 65 -10.54 1.19 31.20
N SER A 66 -10.71 1.88 30.08
CA SER A 66 -11.71 1.58 29.04
C SER A 66 -11.08 1.13 27.72
N GLU A 67 -9.76 0.89 27.70
CA GLU A 67 -8.99 0.58 26.49
C GLU A 67 -9.51 -0.69 25.80
N ASP A 68 -9.59 -1.81 26.54
CA ASP A 68 -10.04 -3.10 25.97
C ASP A 68 -11.49 -3.04 25.46
N PHE A 69 -12.36 -2.30 26.16
CA PHE A 69 -13.74 -2.12 25.74
C PHE A 69 -13.81 -1.34 24.42
N TYR A 70 -13.05 -0.25 24.31
CA TYR A 70 -12.93 0.52 23.08
C TYR A 70 -12.40 -0.35 21.94
N VAL A 71 -11.28 -1.05 22.15
CA VAL A 71 -10.66 -1.90 21.12
C VAL A 71 -11.65 -2.96 20.62
N GLY A 72 -12.30 -3.69 21.52
CA GLY A 72 -13.27 -4.72 21.15
C GLY A 72 -14.46 -4.17 20.36
N HIS A 73 -15.07 -3.09 20.85
CA HIS A 73 -16.21 -2.45 20.18
C HIS A 73 -15.84 -1.88 18.80
N THR A 74 -14.69 -1.20 18.71
CA THR A 74 -14.24 -0.56 17.47
C THR A 74 -13.87 -1.58 16.41
N ILE A 75 -13.18 -2.67 16.78
CA ILE A 75 -12.86 -3.77 15.85
C ILE A 75 -14.15 -4.43 15.34
N ASP A 76 -15.08 -4.79 16.22
CA ASP A 76 -16.35 -5.42 15.83
C ASP A 76 -17.13 -4.55 14.83
N ALA A 77 -17.29 -3.27 15.15
CA ALA A 77 -17.99 -2.32 14.29
C ALA A 77 -17.25 -2.06 12.96
N ALA A 78 -15.92 -2.05 12.95
CA ALA A 78 -15.12 -1.89 11.73
C ALA A 78 -15.22 -3.14 10.83
N LEU A 79 -15.13 -4.34 11.40
CA LEU A 79 -15.24 -5.59 10.67
C LEU A 79 -16.64 -5.78 10.08
N ALA A 80 -17.71 -5.44 10.82
CA ALA A 80 -19.07 -5.50 10.30
C ALA A 80 -19.28 -4.58 9.07
N ARG A 81 -18.70 -3.37 9.11
CA ARG A 81 -18.72 -2.44 7.96
C ARG A 81 -17.87 -2.95 6.80
N LEU A 82 -16.70 -3.51 7.09
CA LEU A 82 -15.82 -4.11 6.10
C LEU A 82 -16.48 -5.29 5.39
N GLU A 83 -17.21 -6.13 6.11
CA GLU A 83 -17.96 -7.26 5.53
C GLU A 83 -19.02 -6.77 4.54
N ALA A 84 -19.73 -5.68 4.86
CA ALA A 84 -20.65 -5.06 3.91
C ALA A 84 -19.94 -4.59 2.64
N GLN A 85 -18.73 -4.03 2.74
CA GLN A 85 -17.94 -3.62 1.58
C GLN A 85 -17.37 -4.82 0.80
N ALA A 86 -16.95 -5.88 1.48
CA ALA A 86 -16.43 -7.10 0.87
C ALA A 86 -17.51 -7.81 0.04
N ARG A 87 -18.75 -7.89 0.57
CA ARG A 87 -19.91 -8.39 -0.21
C ARG A 87 -20.15 -7.59 -1.48
N LEU A 88 -20.01 -6.26 -1.43
CA LEU A 88 -20.16 -5.42 -2.62
C LEU A 88 -19.10 -5.73 -3.69
N GLU A 89 -17.83 -5.85 -3.28
CA GLU A 89 -16.75 -6.24 -4.19
C GLU A 89 -16.99 -7.63 -4.79
N LEU A 90 -17.23 -8.64 -3.96
CA LEU A 90 -17.38 -10.02 -4.42
C LEU A 90 -18.60 -10.21 -5.32
N ARG A 91 -19.73 -9.55 -5.01
CA ARG A 91 -20.92 -9.56 -5.90
C ARG A 91 -20.60 -8.89 -7.24
N TYR A 92 -19.82 -7.81 -7.23
CA TYR A 92 -19.38 -7.17 -8.47
C TYR A 92 -18.51 -8.11 -9.31
N VAL A 93 -17.56 -8.82 -8.69
CA VAL A 93 -16.70 -9.80 -9.36
C VAL A 93 -17.51 -10.98 -9.91
N ALA A 94 -18.44 -11.55 -9.13
CA ALA A 94 -19.30 -12.64 -9.57
C ALA A 94 -20.14 -12.25 -10.80
N ARG A 95 -20.73 -11.04 -10.79
CA ARG A 95 -21.49 -10.51 -11.93
C ARG A 95 -20.64 -10.34 -13.18
N GLN A 96 -19.38 -9.93 -13.05
CA GLN A 96 -18.48 -9.83 -14.21
C GLN A 96 -18.22 -11.19 -14.88
N HIS A 97 -18.24 -12.28 -14.11
CA HIS A 97 -18.10 -13.64 -14.60
C HIS A 97 -19.44 -14.27 -15.04
N GLY A 98 -20.55 -13.51 -14.98
CA GLY A 98 -21.86 -13.97 -15.40
C GLY A 98 -22.53 -14.94 -14.42
N THR A 99 -22.06 -14.99 -13.17
CA THR A 99 -22.58 -15.86 -12.11
C THR A 99 -23.31 -15.05 -11.05
N ASP A 100 -24.52 -15.46 -10.69
CA ASP A 100 -25.19 -15.00 -9.47
C ASP A 100 -24.86 -16.03 -8.39
N ASP A 101 -23.74 -15.81 -7.69
CA ASP A 101 -23.17 -16.81 -6.79
C ASP A 101 -23.81 -16.69 -5.40
N PRO A 102 -24.59 -17.70 -4.94
CA PRO A 102 -25.19 -17.70 -3.62
C PRO A 102 -24.18 -17.80 -2.48
N GLN A 103 -22.90 -18.06 -2.78
CA GLN A 103 -21.82 -18.22 -1.79
C GLN A 103 -21.16 -16.89 -1.39
N VAL A 104 -21.40 -15.80 -2.11
CA VAL A 104 -20.71 -14.51 -1.89
C VAL A 104 -20.81 -14.02 -0.45
N ASP A 105 -21.96 -14.18 0.20
CA ASP A 105 -22.11 -13.73 1.58
C ASP A 105 -21.21 -14.54 2.52
N GLY A 106 -21.09 -15.85 2.32
CA GLY A 106 -20.18 -16.71 3.08
C GLY A 106 -18.71 -16.44 2.81
N GLU A 107 -18.34 -16.18 1.55
CA GLU A 107 -16.97 -15.79 1.18
C GLU A 107 -16.57 -14.45 1.82
N ALA A 108 -17.46 -13.46 1.80
CA ALA A 108 -17.22 -12.18 2.45
C ALA A 108 -17.02 -12.33 3.96
N THR A 109 -17.90 -13.08 4.64
CA THR A 109 -17.75 -13.37 6.07
C THR A 109 -16.43 -14.07 6.37
N HIS A 110 -16.05 -15.06 5.54
CA HIS A 110 -14.80 -15.79 5.71
C HIS A 110 -13.57 -14.88 5.56
N ALA A 111 -13.53 -14.09 4.48
CA ALA A 111 -12.43 -13.16 4.21
C ALA A 111 -12.27 -12.12 5.32
N VAL A 112 -13.37 -11.53 5.80
CA VAL A 112 -13.31 -10.51 6.87
C VAL A 112 -12.95 -11.11 8.22
N ARG A 113 -13.42 -12.32 8.53
CA ARG A 113 -12.96 -13.03 9.74
C ARG A 113 -11.46 -13.32 9.68
N ALA A 114 -10.96 -13.79 8.54
CA ALA A 114 -9.53 -14.04 8.34
C ALA A 114 -8.72 -12.74 8.48
N PHE A 115 -9.19 -11.64 7.88
CA PHE A 115 -8.59 -10.31 8.05
C PHE A 115 -8.54 -9.88 9.52
N GLY A 116 -9.66 -10.00 10.25
CA GLY A 116 -9.71 -9.69 11.68
C GLY A 116 -8.71 -10.49 12.51
N ALA A 117 -8.48 -11.76 12.17
CA ALA A 117 -7.49 -12.62 12.82
C ALA A 117 -6.03 -12.22 12.54
N GLU A 118 -5.77 -11.49 11.45
CA GLU A 118 -4.42 -10.98 11.12
C GLU A 118 -4.05 -9.69 11.88
N LEU A 119 -5.02 -8.97 12.47
CA LEU A 119 -4.79 -7.68 13.12
C LEU A 119 -3.68 -7.70 14.19
N PRO A 120 -3.55 -8.72 15.08
CA PRO A 120 -2.46 -8.78 16.04
C PRO A 120 -1.07 -8.92 15.39
N LEU A 121 -0.98 -9.61 14.25
CA LEU A 121 0.27 -9.74 13.50
C LEU A 121 0.62 -8.42 12.81
N ILE A 122 -0.37 -7.79 12.16
CA ILE A 122 -0.23 -6.46 11.54
C ILE A 122 0.25 -5.45 12.59
N ARG A 123 -0.32 -5.48 13.80
CA ARG A 123 0.09 -4.62 14.91
C ARG A 123 1.57 -4.75 15.23
N ARG A 124 2.08 -5.97 15.40
CA ARG A 124 3.51 -6.23 15.71
C ARG A 124 4.44 -5.83 14.58
N LEU A 125 3.98 -6.01 13.35
CA LEU A 125 4.74 -5.63 12.17
C LEU A 125 4.89 -4.10 12.10
N LEU A 126 3.83 -3.36 12.44
CA LEU A 126 3.89 -1.91 12.56
C LEU A 126 4.77 -1.44 13.73
N ASP A 127 4.84 -2.16 14.86
CA ASP A 127 5.82 -1.84 15.92
C ASP A 127 7.25 -1.86 15.37
N SER A 128 7.56 -2.86 14.52
CA SER A 128 8.89 -2.96 13.92
C SER A 128 9.19 -1.80 12.97
N ASP A 129 8.20 -1.31 12.22
CA ASP A 129 8.37 -0.16 11.32
C ASP A 129 8.56 1.15 12.09
N VAL A 130 7.76 1.37 13.14
CA VAL A 130 7.89 2.53 14.04
C VAL A 130 9.28 2.54 14.68
N LEU A 131 9.75 1.38 15.14
CA LEU A 131 11.09 1.26 15.71
C LEU A 131 12.18 1.52 14.68
N ALA A 132 12.04 0.98 13.46
CA ALA A 132 12.98 1.22 12.37
C ALA A 132 13.03 2.70 11.95
N ALA A 133 11.89 3.38 11.93
CA ALA A 133 11.82 4.82 11.67
C ALA A 133 12.50 5.63 12.78
N PHE A 134 12.20 5.34 14.05
CA PHE A 134 12.84 6.01 15.18
C PHE A 134 14.37 5.82 15.20
N GLN A 135 14.86 4.61 14.94
CA GLN A 135 16.29 4.32 14.86
C GLN A 135 16.92 4.88 13.58
N GLY A 136 16.13 5.04 12.52
CA GLY A 136 16.58 5.41 11.20
C GLY A 136 16.72 6.90 10.98
N ASP A 137 15.98 7.72 11.74
CA ASP A 137 16.03 9.17 11.70
C ASP A 137 16.63 9.75 12.99
N PRO A 138 17.86 10.30 12.95
CA PRO A 138 18.49 10.95 14.08
C PRO A 138 17.70 12.16 14.64
N ALA A 139 16.76 12.73 13.89
CA ALA A 139 15.92 13.84 14.33
C ALA A 139 14.68 13.39 15.13
N ALA A 140 14.33 12.10 15.11
CA ALA A 140 13.20 11.57 15.86
C ALA A 140 13.46 11.64 17.37
N ARG A 141 12.55 12.27 18.13
CA ARG A 141 12.73 12.43 19.59
C ARG A 141 12.10 11.30 20.40
N SER A 142 11.14 10.58 19.82
CA SER A 142 10.46 9.45 20.46
C SER A 142 9.75 8.55 19.45
N VAL A 143 9.45 7.31 19.84
CA VAL A 143 8.60 6.40 19.06
C VAL A 143 7.16 6.91 18.93
N ASP A 144 6.65 7.64 19.93
CA ASP A 144 5.30 8.22 19.89
C ASP A 144 5.23 9.37 18.87
N GLU A 145 6.25 10.24 18.80
CA GLU A 145 6.34 11.27 17.74
C GLU A 145 6.30 10.64 16.36
N VAL A 146 7.09 9.59 16.15
CA VAL A 146 7.14 8.84 14.90
C VAL A 146 5.76 8.28 14.52
N LEU A 147 5.09 7.60 15.46
CA LEU A 147 3.76 7.04 15.23
C LEU A 147 2.70 8.11 14.93
N LEU A 148 2.76 9.27 15.60
CA LEU A 148 1.74 10.30 15.52
C LEU A 148 1.80 11.13 14.24
N CYS A 149 2.99 11.38 13.68
CA CYS A 149 3.10 12.34 12.58
C CYS A 149 4.05 11.98 11.42
N TYR A 150 4.67 10.79 11.40
CA TYR A 150 5.55 10.44 10.27
C TYR A 150 4.72 9.89 9.10
N PRO A 151 4.78 10.50 7.90
CA PRO A 151 3.96 10.09 6.76
C PRO A 151 4.32 8.67 6.26
N GLY A 152 5.59 8.26 6.40
CA GLY A 152 6.03 6.89 6.09
C GLY A 152 5.33 5.84 6.95
N VAL A 153 5.17 6.10 8.25
CA VAL A 153 4.45 5.21 9.17
C VAL A 153 2.97 5.18 8.83
N LEU A 154 2.34 6.33 8.57
CA LEU A 154 0.95 6.41 8.14
C LEU A 154 0.71 5.61 6.84
N ALA A 155 1.61 5.69 5.85
CA ALA A 155 1.53 4.89 4.64
C ALA A 155 1.68 3.39 4.92
N MET A 156 2.57 3.00 5.83
CA MET A 156 2.77 1.59 6.19
C MET A 156 1.61 0.97 6.96
N ILE A 157 0.95 1.74 7.82
CA ILE A 157 -0.33 1.35 8.44
C ILE A 157 -1.35 0.96 7.37
N HIS A 158 -1.57 1.83 6.38
CA HIS A 158 -2.50 1.56 5.29
C HIS A 158 -2.06 0.38 4.44
N HIS A 159 -0.77 0.33 4.06
CA HIS A 159 -0.25 -0.74 3.22
C HIS A 159 -0.41 -2.10 3.87
N ARG A 160 -0.12 -2.26 5.16
CA ARG A 160 -0.23 -3.57 5.83
C ARG A 160 -1.68 -4.05 5.95
N LEU A 161 -2.62 -3.15 6.19
CA LEU A 161 -4.06 -3.46 6.13
C LEU A 161 -4.49 -3.82 4.70
N ALA A 162 -4.09 -3.00 3.71
CA ALA A 162 -4.40 -3.21 2.30
C ALA A 162 -3.82 -4.52 1.76
N HIS A 163 -2.59 -4.87 2.14
CA HIS A 163 -1.93 -6.09 1.73
C HIS A 163 -2.66 -7.33 2.26
N ALA A 164 -3.12 -7.31 3.52
CA ALA A 164 -3.95 -8.38 4.07
C ALA A 164 -5.25 -8.56 3.26
N LEU A 165 -5.97 -7.47 2.96
CA LEU A 165 -7.17 -7.51 2.09
C LEU A 165 -6.86 -8.08 0.69
N TYR A 166 -5.74 -7.66 0.09
CA TYR A 166 -5.32 -8.12 -1.24
C TYR A 166 -5.06 -9.63 -1.25
N ARG A 167 -4.36 -10.17 -0.24
CA ARG A 167 -4.11 -11.62 -0.11
C ARG A 167 -5.37 -12.43 0.12
N LEU A 168 -6.39 -11.82 0.73
CA LEU A 168 -7.70 -12.42 0.99
C LEU A 168 -8.68 -12.30 -0.19
N GLY A 169 -8.20 -11.89 -1.37
CA GLY A 169 -9.02 -11.83 -2.57
C GLY A 169 -9.95 -10.61 -2.65
N LEU A 170 -9.63 -9.53 -1.94
CA LEU A 170 -10.36 -8.25 -1.96
C LEU A 170 -9.52 -7.12 -2.59
N PRO A 171 -9.06 -7.26 -3.86
CA PRO A 171 -8.12 -6.33 -4.47
C PRO A 171 -8.67 -4.90 -4.69
N LEU A 172 -9.98 -4.71 -4.90
CA LEU A 172 -10.57 -3.38 -5.05
C LEU A 172 -10.59 -2.64 -3.71
N LEU A 173 -11.04 -3.30 -2.63
CA LEU A 173 -10.96 -2.71 -1.28
C LEU A 173 -9.51 -2.39 -0.91
N ALA A 174 -8.60 -3.34 -1.14
CA ALA A 174 -7.17 -3.13 -0.90
C ALA A 174 -6.62 -1.92 -1.67
N ARG A 175 -7.00 -1.76 -2.95
CA ARG A 175 -6.55 -0.63 -3.75
C ARG A 175 -7.12 0.70 -3.25
N ILE A 176 -8.38 0.73 -2.82
CA ILE A 176 -8.98 1.93 -2.20
C ILE A 176 -8.16 2.36 -0.97
N VAL A 177 -7.80 1.41 -0.08
CA VAL A 177 -7.00 1.71 1.12
C VAL A 177 -5.61 2.24 0.75
N ALA A 178 -4.95 1.67 -0.25
CA ALA A 178 -3.66 2.15 -0.73
C ALA A 178 -3.74 3.59 -1.29
N GLU A 179 -4.77 3.91 -2.07
CA GLU A 179 -4.98 5.24 -2.64
C GLU A 179 -5.37 6.29 -1.59
N LEU A 180 -5.99 5.89 -0.46
CA LEU A 180 -6.20 6.79 0.68
C LEU A 180 -4.85 7.22 1.28
N ALA A 181 -3.94 6.26 1.50
CA ALA A 181 -2.58 6.58 1.94
C ALA A 181 -1.84 7.46 0.93
N HIS A 182 -1.93 7.14 -0.36
CA HIS A 182 -1.28 7.92 -1.41
C HIS A 182 -1.77 9.38 -1.41
N ALA A 183 -3.08 9.61 -1.31
CA ALA A 183 -3.66 10.94 -1.25
C ALA A 183 -3.20 11.75 -0.01
N GLN A 184 -3.01 11.09 1.14
CA GLN A 184 -2.61 11.76 2.38
C GLN A 184 -1.09 12.01 2.50
N THR A 185 -0.27 11.19 1.84
CA THR A 185 1.19 11.15 2.09
C THR A 185 2.05 11.38 0.84
N GLY A 186 1.48 11.23 -0.35
CA GLY A 186 2.24 11.21 -1.61
C GLY A 186 3.07 9.93 -1.82
N ILE A 187 2.88 8.90 -0.98
CA ILE A 187 3.55 7.59 -1.07
C ILE A 187 2.59 6.59 -1.74
N ASP A 188 2.93 6.12 -2.94
CA ASP A 188 2.13 5.13 -3.70
C ASP A 188 2.72 3.72 -3.52
N ILE A 189 2.04 2.86 -2.76
CA ILE A 189 2.42 1.46 -2.57
C ILE A 189 1.27 0.59 -3.05
N HIS A 190 1.49 -0.17 -4.11
CA HIS A 190 0.50 -1.12 -4.57
C HIS A 190 0.23 -2.17 -3.48
N PRO A 191 -1.04 -2.51 -3.18
CA PRO A 191 -1.36 -3.43 -2.09
C PRO A 191 -0.79 -4.84 -2.26
N GLY A 192 -0.53 -5.26 -3.51
CA GLY A 192 0.14 -6.53 -3.82
C GLY A 192 1.64 -6.59 -3.48
N ALA A 193 2.30 -5.45 -3.25
CA ALA A 193 3.72 -5.44 -2.91
C ALA A 193 3.96 -6.19 -1.58
N ALA A 194 4.97 -7.06 -1.54
CA ALA A 194 5.32 -7.81 -0.33
C ALA A 194 6.45 -7.08 0.39
N ILE A 195 6.23 -6.66 1.64
CA ILE A 195 7.18 -5.85 2.41
C ILE A 195 7.42 -6.47 3.80
N GLY A 196 8.69 -6.77 4.08
CA GLY A 196 9.16 -7.33 5.34
C GLY A 196 9.03 -6.39 6.55
N ALA A 197 9.53 -6.86 7.68
CA ALA A 197 9.52 -6.14 8.95
C ALA A 197 10.58 -5.02 9.00
N GLY A 198 10.30 -3.97 9.77
CA GLY A 198 11.23 -2.85 9.97
C GLY A 198 11.44 -2.00 8.72
N PHE A 199 10.41 -1.85 7.89
CA PHE A 199 10.51 -1.04 6.68
C PHE A 199 10.33 0.44 7.04
N PHE A 200 11.26 1.28 6.60
CA PHE A 200 11.25 2.71 6.90
C PHE A 200 11.26 3.54 5.61
N ILE A 201 10.23 4.37 5.45
CA ILE A 201 10.17 5.40 4.41
C ILE A 201 10.40 6.76 5.07
N ASP A 202 11.54 7.38 4.76
CA ASP A 202 11.88 8.71 5.24
C ASP A 202 11.43 9.79 4.25
N HIS A 203 10.77 10.83 4.76
CA HIS A 203 10.04 11.87 4.02
C HIS A 203 8.92 11.37 3.09
N GLY A 204 9.24 10.50 2.13
CA GLY A 204 8.32 9.64 1.40
C GLY A 204 7.62 10.24 0.17
N THR A 205 7.41 11.55 0.07
CA THR A 205 6.70 12.13 -1.08
C THR A 205 7.29 11.69 -2.42
N GLY A 206 6.44 11.13 -3.30
CA GLY A 206 6.83 10.65 -4.62
C GLY A 206 7.41 9.24 -4.65
N VAL A 207 7.43 8.51 -3.53
CA VAL A 207 7.76 7.07 -3.53
C VAL A 207 6.69 6.29 -4.31
N VAL A 208 7.12 5.39 -5.18
CA VAL A 208 6.27 4.49 -5.96
C VAL A 208 6.78 3.05 -5.86
N ILE A 209 5.95 2.14 -5.35
CA ILE A 209 6.28 0.71 -5.18
C ILE A 209 5.23 -0.15 -5.89
N GLY A 210 5.66 -0.87 -6.93
CA GLY A 210 4.75 -1.62 -7.80
C GLY A 210 4.29 -2.97 -7.26
N GLU A 211 3.20 -3.49 -7.87
CA GLU A 211 2.44 -4.67 -7.42
C GLU A 211 3.25 -5.92 -7.08
N THR A 212 4.31 -6.20 -7.85
CA THR A 212 5.07 -7.45 -7.72
C THR A 212 6.45 -7.22 -7.12
N ALA A 213 6.63 -6.08 -6.45
CA ALA A 213 7.84 -5.79 -5.69
C ALA A 213 7.90 -6.72 -4.48
N VAL A 214 9.10 -7.21 -4.17
CA VAL A 214 9.37 -8.00 -2.97
C VAL A 214 10.48 -7.28 -2.22
N ILE A 215 10.19 -6.82 -1.01
CA ILE A 215 11.09 -6.05 -0.17
C ILE A 215 11.31 -6.82 1.13
N GLY A 216 12.57 -7.08 1.46
CA GLY A 216 13.01 -7.77 2.66
C GLY A 216 12.85 -6.94 3.93
N GLU A 217 13.58 -7.33 4.96
CA GLU A 217 13.54 -6.70 6.26
C GLU A 217 14.52 -5.53 6.39
N ARG A 218 14.20 -4.55 7.26
CA ARG A 218 15.09 -3.42 7.60
C ARG A 218 15.54 -2.60 6.39
N VAL A 219 14.72 -2.58 5.33
CA VAL A 219 14.96 -1.77 4.15
C VAL A 219 14.54 -0.33 4.42
N ARG A 220 15.36 0.62 3.96
CA ARG A 220 15.09 2.05 4.06
C ARG A 220 14.95 2.69 2.69
N VAL A 221 13.93 3.52 2.52
CA VAL A 221 13.64 4.23 1.28
C VAL A 221 13.45 5.72 1.58
N TYR A 222 14.02 6.58 0.74
CA TYR A 222 13.85 8.03 0.80
C TYR A 222 12.83 8.53 -0.23
N GLN A 223 12.51 9.81 -0.20
CA GLN A 223 11.56 10.46 -1.11
C GLN A 223 11.88 10.23 -2.59
N ALA A 224 10.85 10.25 -3.44
CA ALA A 224 10.93 10.12 -4.90
C ALA A 224 11.59 8.83 -5.43
N VAL A 225 11.72 7.79 -4.59
CA VAL A 225 12.22 6.48 -5.04
C VAL A 225 11.15 5.73 -5.82
N THR A 226 11.52 5.16 -6.96
CA THR A 226 10.63 4.30 -7.78
C THR A 226 11.15 2.87 -7.83
N LEU A 227 10.33 1.92 -7.38
CA LEU A 227 10.50 0.47 -7.57
C LEU A 227 9.47 -0.01 -8.62
N GLY A 228 9.81 0.23 -9.89
CA GLY A 228 8.88 0.17 -11.02
C GLY A 228 9.15 -0.95 -12.02
N ALA A 229 8.35 -1.00 -13.08
CA ALA A 229 8.56 -1.92 -14.21
C ALA A 229 9.29 -1.20 -15.36
N LYS A 230 10.18 -1.91 -16.07
CA LYS A 230 10.88 -1.40 -17.27
C LYS A 230 9.99 -1.42 -18.52
N GLY A 231 9.00 -2.31 -18.56
CA GLY A 231 8.06 -2.48 -19.66
C GLY A 231 6.99 -3.51 -19.30
N PHE A 232 5.93 -3.55 -20.10
CA PHE A 232 4.80 -4.46 -19.91
C PHE A 232 4.78 -5.48 -21.05
N PRO A 233 4.95 -6.79 -20.76
CA PRO A 233 4.84 -7.82 -21.79
C PRO A 233 3.42 -7.77 -22.39
N VAL A 234 3.32 -7.80 -23.71
CA VAL A 234 2.06 -7.99 -24.43
C VAL A 234 1.93 -9.44 -24.87
N ASP A 235 0.71 -9.95 -24.97
CA ASP A 235 0.42 -11.22 -25.62
C ASP A 235 0.38 -11.08 -27.16
N ALA A 236 0.05 -12.18 -27.84
CA ALA A 236 0.01 -12.24 -29.30
C ALA A 236 -1.01 -11.27 -29.92
N ASP A 237 -2.01 -10.84 -29.15
CA ASP A 237 -3.07 -9.93 -29.57
C ASP A 237 -2.79 -8.47 -29.16
N GLY A 238 -1.61 -8.20 -28.60
CA GLY A 238 -1.19 -6.86 -28.15
C GLY A 238 -1.76 -6.46 -26.78
N VAL A 239 -2.37 -7.39 -26.04
CA VAL A 239 -2.96 -7.12 -24.72
C VAL A 239 -1.89 -7.30 -23.64
N LEU A 240 -1.84 -6.38 -22.68
CA LEU A 240 -0.87 -6.42 -21.58
C LEU A 240 -1.08 -7.68 -20.74
N ARG A 241 -0.02 -8.48 -20.58
CA ARG A 241 -0.01 -9.64 -19.69
C ARG A 241 -0.01 -9.18 -18.24
N LYS A 242 -1.12 -9.42 -17.54
CA LYS A 242 -1.29 -9.11 -16.11
C LYS A 242 -0.61 -10.17 -15.23
N GLY A 243 -0.23 -9.79 -14.02
CA GLY A 243 0.23 -10.71 -12.97
C GLY A 243 1.69 -11.19 -13.06
N LEU A 244 2.42 -10.95 -14.14
CA LEU A 244 3.84 -11.33 -14.22
C LEU A 244 4.71 -10.49 -13.26
N ALA A 245 5.68 -11.16 -12.65
CA ALA A 245 6.78 -10.57 -11.90
C ALA A 245 7.57 -9.59 -12.79
N ARG A 246 7.54 -8.30 -12.46
CA ARG A 246 8.07 -7.19 -13.29
C ARG A 246 8.69 -6.01 -12.54
N HIS A 247 8.47 -5.91 -11.23
CA HIS A 247 9.09 -4.93 -10.32
C HIS A 247 10.35 -5.48 -9.61
N PRO A 248 11.12 -4.68 -8.87
CA PRO A 248 12.35 -5.15 -8.22
C PRO A 248 12.14 -6.13 -7.06
N VAL A 249 13.20 -6.89 -6.74
CA VAL A 249 13.41 -7.59 -5.47
C VAL A 249 14.46 -6.79 -4.69
N VAL A 250 14.16 -6.43 -3.46
CA VAL A 250 15.05 -5.69 -2.56
C VAL A 250 15.30 -6.58 -1.36
N GLU A 251 16.53 -7.07 -1.20
CA GLU A 251 16.89 -7.91 -0.05
C GLU A 251 17.03 -7.07 1.24
N ASP A 252 17.28 -7.74 2.36
CA ASP A 252 17.33 -7.10 3.66
C ASP A 252 18.42 -6.03 3.77
N ASP A 253 18.22 -5.09 4.69
CA ASP A 253 19.21 -4.08 5.08
C ASP A 253 19.64 -3.12 3.94
N VAL A 254 18.91 -3.11 2.82
CA VAL A 254 19.17 -2.20 1.69
C VAL A 254 18.71 -0.78 2.01
N VAL A 255 19.50 0.21 1.59
CA VAL A 255 19.15 1.64 1.70
C VAL A 255 19.07 2.26 0.31
N ILE A 256 17.95 2.92 0.02
CA ILE A 256 17.68 3.55 -1.28
C ILE A 256 17.43 5.05 -1.09
N TYR A 257 18.39 5.86 -1.51
CA TYR A 257 18.37 7.31 -1.38
C TYR A 257 17.52 8.02 -2.44
N ALA A 258 17.25 9.29 -2.16
CA ALA A 258 16.22 10.08 -2.82
C ALA A 258 16.33 10.11 -4.36
N GLY A 259 15.20 9.98 -5.04
CA GLY A 259 15.12 10.07 -6.51
C GLY A 259 15.69 8.85 -7.27
N ALA A 260 16.15 7.80 -6.59
CA ALA A 260 16.61 6.59 -7.26
C ALA A 260 15.45 5.89 -7.99
N THR A 261 15.70 5.43 -9.21
CA THR A 261 14.72 4.74 -10.05
C THR A 261 15.25 3.35 -10.40
N ILE A 262 14.57 2.31 -9.91
CA ILE A 262 14.93 0.90 -10.11
C ILE A 262 13.80 0.23 -10.89
N LEU A 263 14.09 -0.20 -12.11
CA LEU A 263 13.08 -0.68 -13.05
C LEU A 263 13.35 -2.11 -13.55
N GLY A 264 12.30 -2.93 -13.52
CA GLY A 264 12.34 -4.30 -14.00
C GLY A 264 12.51 -5.32 -12.87
N ARG A 265 12.60 -6.60 -13.25
CA ARG A 265 12.88 -7.71 -12.33
C ARG A 265 14.37 -7.73 -11.98
N VAL A 266 14.78 -6.72 -11.22
CA VAL A 266 16.14 -6.49 -10.73
C VAL A 266 16.22 -6.88 -9.26
N THR A 267 17.34 -7.48 -8.83
CA THR A 267 17.61 -7.77 -7.43
C THR A 267 18.64 -6.78 -6.86
N LEU A 268 18.28 -6.11 -5.75
CA LEU A 268 19.22 -5.36 -4.92
C LEU A 268 19.66 -6.26 -3.76
N GLY A 269 20.92 -6.68 -3.77
CA GLY A 269 21.46 -7.60 -2.78
C GLY A 269 21.54 -7.00 -1.37
N ARG A 270 21.53 -7.88 -0.36
CA ARG A 270 21.50 -7.52 1.06
C ARG A 270 22.53 -6.45 1.41
N GLY A 271 22.11 -5.43 2.16
CA GLY A 271 22.99 -4.36 2.62
C GLY A 271 23.52 -3.45 1.51
N ALA A 272 23.01 -3.55 0.29
CA ALA A 272 23.37 -2.62 -0.78
C ALA A 272 22.91 -1.20 -0.46
N VAL A 273 23.70 -0.22 -0.90
CA VAL A 273 23.42 1.21 -0.74
C VAL A 273 23.27 1.84 -2.11
N ILE A 274 22.05 2.29 -2.40
CA ILE A 274 21.68 2.90 -3.67
C ILE A 274 21.62 4.41 -3.47
N GLY A 275 22.59 5.14 -4.03
CA GLY A 275 22.70 6.58 -3.96
C GLY A 275 21.55 7.31 -4.64
N GLY A 276 21.41 8.61 -4.37
CA GLY A 276 20.32 9.41 -4.92
C GLY A 276 20.44 9.59 -6.44
N ASN A 277 19.30 9.78 -7.11
CA ASN A 277 19.18 10.03 -8.55
C ASN A 277 19.88 9.00 -9.46
N VAL A 278 20.06 7.75 -8.99
CA VAL A 278 20.59 6.66 -9.82
C VAL A 278 19.48 5.96 -10.58
N TRP A 279 19.81 5.48 -11.78
CA TRP A 279 18.91 4.71 -12.64
C TRP A 279 19.41 3.28 -12.80
N ILE A 280 18.68 2.30 -12.28
CA ILE A 280 19.11 0.90 -12.18
C ILE A 280 18.15 0.00 -12.96
N THR A 281 18.72 -0.83 -13.83
CA THR A 281 17.99 -1.83 -14.63
C THR A 281 18.68 -3.20 -14.67
N HIS A 282 19.64 -3.42 -13.77
CA HIS A 282 20.41 -4.65 -13.61
C HIS A 282 20.68 -4.90 -12.12
N ASP A 283 20.98 -6.14 -11.77
CA ASP A 283 21.18 -6.56 -10.38
C ASP A 283 22.36 -5.86 -9.71
N VAL A 284 22.23 -5.61 -8.41
CA VAL A 284 23.24 -4.97 -7.57
C VAL A 284 23.73 -6.00 -6.55
N PRO A 285 25.03 -6.32 -6.50
CA PRO A 285 25.56 -7.28 -5.53
C PRO A 285 25.34 -6.85 -4.08
N ALA A 286 25.28 -7.83 -3.17
CA ALA A 286 25.19 -7.58 -1.73
C ALA A 286 26.35 -6.71 -1.22
N GLY A 287 26.06 -5.78 -0.31
CA GLY A 287 27.02 -4.83 0.26
C GLY A 287 27.60 -3.81 -0.71
N ALA A 288 27.19 -3.81 -1.98
CA ALA A 288 27.66 -2.85 -2.96
C ALA A 288 27.11 -1.45 -2.67
N SER A 289 27.89 -0.42 -3.00
CA SER A 289 27.46 0.97 -2.92
C SER A 289 27.50 1.59 -4.32
N LEU A 290 26.34 1.98 -4.83
CA LEU A 290 26.18 2.58 -6.14
C LEU A 290 25.86 4.06 -6.00
N THR A 291 26.67 4.90 -6.61
CA THR A 291 26.45 6.34 -6.76
C THR A 291 26.35 6.71 -8.24
N GLN A 292 25.82 7.90 -8.53
CA GLN A 292 25.76 8.40 -9.90
C GLN A 292 27.13 8.40 -10.61
N ALA A 293 28.21 8.73 -9.88
CA ALA A 293 29.57 8.69 -10.41
C ALA A 293 30.05 7.26 -10.72
N SER A 294 29.72 6.28 -9.88
CA SER A 294 30.12 4.88 -10.10
C SER A 294 29.44 4.25 -11.33
N LEU A 295 28.23 4.69 -11.69
CA LEU A 295 27.54 4.24 -12.90
C LEU A 295 28.24 4.73 -14.18
N GLN A 296 28.94 5.87 -14.11
CA GLN A 296 29.69 6.41 -15.25
C GLN A 296 31.04 5.72 -15.46
N ASN A 297 31.63 5.19 -14.39
CA ASN A 297 33.00 4.65 -14.40
C ASN A 297 33.08 3.10 -14.34
N GLY A 298 31.94 2.40 -14.27
CA GLY A 298 31.91 0.95 -14.02
C GLY A 298 32.14 0.63 -12.55
N ILE A 299 31.41 -0.36 -12.01
CA ILE A 299 31.43 -0.74 -10.60
C ILE A 299 32.84 -1.15 -10.18
N GLN A 300 33.54 -0.32 -9.40
CA GLN A 300 34.78 -0.72 -8.72
C GLN A 300 34.44 -1.36 -7.37
N PRO A 301 34.88 -2.61 -7.10
CA PRO A 301 34.78 -3.19 -5.77
C PRO A 301 35.71 -2.42 -4.81
N ARG A 302 35.22 -2.16 -3.58
CA ARG A 302 36.01 -1.50 -2.53
C ARG A 302 37.26 -2.34 -2.22
N LEU A 303 38.44 -1.77 -2.47
CA LEU A 303 39.70 -2.26 -1.89
C LEU A 303 39.64 -2.01 -0.38
N GLY A 304 39.75 -3.08 0.40
CA GLY A 304 39.79 -3.02 1.86
C GLY A 304 40.97 -2.18 2.35
N CYS A 305 40.72 -1.31 3.32
CA CYS A 305 41.78 -0.62 4.06
C CYS A 305 42.66 -1.66 4.77
N VAL A 306 43.94 -1.72 4.41
CA VAL A 306 44.97 -2.37 5.20
C VAL A 306 45.31 -1.44 6.38
N PRO A 307 45.48 -1.93 7.61
CA PRO A 307 45.90 -1.09 8.73
C PRO A 307 47.34 -0.62 8.51
N ALA A 308 47.61 0.66 8.76
CA ALA A 308 48.96 1.17 8.80
C ALA A 308 49.68 0.65 10.05
N ASP A 309 50.46 -0.41 9.90
CA ASP A 309 51.44 -0.83 10.90
C ASP A 309 52.67 0.08 10.87
N ARG A 310 52.91 0.70 12.03
CA ARG A 310 54.17 1.14 12.65
C ARG A 310 55.46 1.00 11.82
N VAL A 311 56.10 2.14 11.52
CA VAL A 311 57.51 2.47 11.87
C VAL A 311 57.59 3.97 12.13
#